data_AF-A0A959D0T9-F1
#
_entry.id   AF-A0A959D0T9-F1
#
_cell.length_a   1.000
_cell.length_b   1.000
_cell.length_c   1.000
_cell.angle_alpha   90.00
_cell.angle_beta   90.00
_cell.angle_gamma   90.00
#
_symmetry.space_group_name_H-M   'P 1'
#
loop_
_entity.id
_entity.type
_entity.pdbx_description
1 polymer ?
#
loop_
_entity_poly.entity_id
_entity_poly.type
_entity_poly.pdbx_seq_one_letter_code
_entity_poly.pdbx_strand_id
1 'polypeptide(L)'
;MSSNKGEQRVGIIGAGSFGTAIANLLAYNTDVLLFSRKPGMVSRINNTHENLGINISSRVKATDDIQELAERCTLIFPVVPSGSFRNMMRDFAP
;
A
#
# COMPACT_ATOMS: atom_id res chain seq x y z
N MET A 1 -29.00 -5.92 11.32
CA MET A 1 -28.52 -4.97 10.29
C MET A 1 -27.11 -5.38 9.91
N SER A 2 -26.97 -6.19 8.86
CA SER A 2 -25.66 -6.63 8.38
C SER A 2 -25.02 -5.44 7.66
N SER A 3 -24.02 -4.81 8.28
CA SER A 3 -23.22 -3.79 7.61
C SER A 3 -22.48 -4.50 6.48
N ASN A 4 -22.78 -4.13 5.24
CA ASN A 4 -22.03 -4.58 4.07
C ASN A 4 -20.64 -3.93 4.14
N LYS A 5 -19.76 -4.42 5.03
CA LYS A 5 -18.34 -4.11 5.01
C LYS A 5 -17.79 -4.75 3.75
N GLY A 6 -17.89 -4.06 2.61
CA GLY A 6 -16.94 -4.30 1.53
C GLY A 6 -15.55 -4.33 2.16
N GLU A 7 -14.78 -5.38 1.85
CA GLU A 7 -13.48 -5.67 2.47
C GLU A 7 -12.71 -4.36 2.71
N GLN A 8 -12.57 -3.97 3.98
CA GLN A 8 -12.00 -2.68 4.38
C GLN A 8 -10.49 -2.71 4.15
N ARG A 9 -10.07 -2.58 2.88
CA ARG A 9 -8.66 -2.60 2.49
C ARG A 9 -8.01 -1.28 2.86
N VAL A 10 -6.79 -1.36 3.37
CA VAL A 10 -5.99 -0.20 3.73
C VAL A 10 -4.92 0.03 2.67
N GLY A 11 -4.83 1.27 2.18
CA GLY A 11 -3.81 1.70 1.24
C GLY A 11 -2.59 2.27 1.97
N ILE A 12 -1.40 1.98 1.49
CA ILE A 12 -0.16 2.58 1.97
C ILE A 12 0.58 3.17 0.78
N ILE A 13 0.85 4.47 0.80
CA ILE A 13 1.63 5.13 -0.23
C ILE A 13 3.09 5.14 0.23
N GLY A 14 3.93 4.33 -0.42
CA GLY A 14 5.36 4.26 -0.18
C GLY A 14 5.82 2.91 0.35
N ALA A 15 6.51 2.14 -0.50
CA ALA A 15 7.09 0.84 -0.15
C ALA A 15 8.56 0.92 0.36
N GLY A 16 8.88 1.95 1.14
CA GLY A 16 10.15 2.02 1.89
C GLY A 16 10.11 1.13 3.13
N SER A 17 11.17 1.14 3.95
CA SER A 17 11.24 0.31 5.16
C SER A 17 10.07 0.53 6.12
N PHE A 18 9.71 1.80 6.39
CA PHE A 18 8.61 2.11 7.30
C PHE A 18 7.23 1.74 6.71
N GLY A 19 6.98 2.06 5.44
CA GLY A 19 5.73 1.67 4.78
C GLY A 19 5.56 0.16 4.68
N THR A 20 6.65 -0.58 4.45
CA THR A 20 6.66 -2.05 4.48
C THR A 20 6.34 -2.60 5.88
N ALA A 21 6.92 -2.01 6.93
CA ALA A 21 6.64 -2.40 8.30
C ALA A 21 5.16 -2.15 8.68
N ILE A 22 4.62 -0.99 8.33
CA ILE A 22 3.20 -0.67 8.53
C ILE A 22 2.30 -1.62 7.72
N ALA A 23 2.68 -1.95 6.48
CA ALA A 23 1.93 -2.90 5.65
C ALA A 23 1.79 -4.25 6.33
N ASN A 24 2.89 -4.82 6.81
CA ASN A 24 2.87 -6.08 7.54
C ASN A 24 2.09 -6.00 8.86
N LEU A 25 2.23 -4.90 9.59
CA LEU A 25 1.49 -4.70 10.84
C LEU A 25 -0.03 -4.63 10.62
N LEU A 26 -0.48 -3.96 9.57
CA LEU A 26 -1.91 -3.88 9.25
C LEU A 26 -2.43 -5.18 8.65
N ALA A 27 -1.57 -5.94 7.96
CA ALA A 27 -1.90 -7.23 7.35
C ALA A 27 -2.33 -8.31 8.36
N TYR A 28 -2.05 -8.14 9.66
CA TYR A 28 -2.60 -9.01 10.70
C TYR A 28 -4.15 -8.93 10.76
N ASN A 29 -4.71 -7.75 10.47
CA ASN A 29 -6.13 -7.47 10.68
C ASN A 29 -6.94 -7.25 9.40
N THR A 30 -6.28 -6.88 8.29
CA THR A 30 -6.98 -6.57 7.03
C THR A 30 -6.08 -6.76 5.81
N ASP A 31 -6.66 -6.74 4.62
CA ASP A 31 -5.89 -6.68 3.38
C ASP A 31 -5.25 -5.29 3.20
N VAL A 32 -4.06 -5.28 2.62
CA VAL A 32 -3.28 -4.05 2.42
C VAL A 32 -2.89 -3.92 0.95
N LEU A 33 -3.09 -2.72 0.40
CA LEU A 33 -2.55 -2.33 -0.90
C LEU A 33 -1.35 -1.41 -0.69
N LEU A 34 -0.16 -1.87 -1.07
CA LEU A 34 1.11 -1.15 -0.90
C LEU A 34 1.53 -0.50 -2.22
N PHE A 35 1.39 0.80 -2.32
CA PHE A 35 1.74 1.53 -3.53
C PHE A 35 3.23 1.83 -3.65
N SER A 36 3.74 1.63 -4.86
CA SER A 36 5.09 1.96 -5.27
C SER A 36 5.11 2.47 -6.71
N ARG A 37 5.83 3.58 -6.96
CA ARG A 37 6.09 4.09 -8.32
C ARG A 37 7.06 3.24 -9.15
N LYS A 38 7.64 2.18 -8.56
CA LYS A 38 8.63 1.31 -9.21
C LYS A 38 7.96 -0.02 -9.58
N PRO A 39 7.58 -0.26 -10.85
CA PRO A 39 6.90 -1.49 -11.27
C PRO A 39 7.70 -2.76 -10.93
N GLY A 40 9.02 -2.72 -11.12
CA GLY A 40 9.89 -3.86 -10.76
C GLY A 40 9.86 -4.22 -9.28
N MET A 41 9.64 -3.24 -8.39
CA MET A 41 9.46 -3.51 -6.96
C MET A 41 8.08 -4.09 -6.68
N VAL A 42 7.03 -3.63 -7.38
CA VAL A 42 5.68 -4.18 -7.29
C VAL A 42 5.68 -5.66 -7.69
N SER A 43 6.26 -5.98 -8.85
CA SER A 43 6.37 -7.36 -9.32
C SER A 43 7.16 -8.23 -8.35
N ARG A 44 8.28 -7.74 -7.81
CA ARG A 44 9.06 -8.48 -6.80
C ARG A 44 8.22 -8.79 -5.57
N ILE A 45 7.58 -7.78 -4.97
CA ILE A 45 6.76 -7.97 -3.76
C ILE A 45 5.65 -8.99 -4.00
N ASN A 46 4.94 -8.87 -5.12
CA ASN A 46 3.81 -9.76 -5.42
C ASN A 46 4.24 -11.21 -5.74
N ASN A 47 5.44 -11.41 -6.30
CA ASN A 47 5.92 -12.74 -6.68
C ASN A 47 6.68 -13.44 -5.55
N THR A 48 7.45 -12.69 -4.75
CA THR A 48 8.34 -13.26 -3.73
C THR A 48 7.85 -13.05 -2.31
N HIS A 49 6.82 -12.21 -2.11
CA HIS A 49 6.39 -11.78 -0.77
C HIS A 49 7.56 -11.28 0.09
N GLU A 50 8.44 -10.49 -0.53
CA GLU A 50 9.61 -9.92 0.14
C GLU A 50 9.87 -8.49 -0.36
N ASN A 51 10.24 -7.59 0.56
CA ASN A 51 10.79 -6.29 0.22
C ASN A 51 11.93 -5.95 1.18
N LEU A 52 13.05 -5.43 0.66
CA LEU A 52 14.18 -4.99 1.47
C LEU A 52 14.71 -6.08 2.43
N GLY A 53 14.65 -7.36 2.04
CA GLY A 53 15.08 -8.49 2.87
C GLY A 53 14.10 -8.87 3.99
N ILE A 54 12.88 -8.32 3.97
CA ILE A 54 11.83 -8.58 4.96
C ILE A 54 10.71 -9.36 4.29
N ASN A 55 10.30 -10.46 4.92
CA ASN A 55 9.12 -11.22 4.50
C ASN A 55 7.86 -10.38 4.66
N ILE A 56 7.02 -10.39 3.64
CA ILE A 56 5.76 -9.66 3.57
C ILE A 56 4.60 -10.65 3.70
N SER A 57 3.57 -10.26 4.45
CA SER A 57 2.34 -11.05 4.55
C SER A 57 1.68 -11.24 3.19
N SER A 58 1.10 -12.42 2.94
CA SER A 58 0.35 -12.69 1.70
C SER A 58 -0.91 -11.83 1.54
N ARG A 59 -1.37 -11.15 2.61
CA ARG A 59 -2.45 -10.16 2.55
C ARG A 59 -2.01 -8.77 2.08
N VAL A 60 -0.72 -8.55 1.90
CA VAL A 60 -0.18 -7.32 1.29
C VAL A 60 -0.01 -7.58 -0.20
N LYS A 61 -0.71 -6.79 -1.02
CA LYS A 61 -0.49 -6.72 -2.47
C LYS A 61 0.15 -5.39 -2.81
N ALA A 62 1.21 -5.41 -3.60
CA ALA A 62 1.79 -4.20 -4.13
C ALA A 62 1.07 -3.76 -5.41
N THR A 63 0.99 -2.46 -5.64
CA THR A 63 0.45 -1.86 -6.87
C THR A 63 1.28 -0.65 -7.28
N ASP A 64 1.37 -0.38 -8.57
CA ASP A 64 1.84 0.89 -9.15
C ASP A 64 0.67 1.70 -9.73
N ASP A 65 -0.56 1.24 -9.55
CA ASP A 65 -1.78 1.89 -9.96
C ASP A 65 -2.36 2.75 -8.82
N ILE A 66 -2.32 4.07 -9.00
CA ILE A 66 -2.88 5.04 -8.06
C ILE A 66 -4.41 4.97 -8.05
N GLN A 67 -5.03 4.73 -9.21
CA GLN A 67 -6.48 4.64 -9.33
C GLN A 67 -7.00 3.42 -8.57
N GLU A 68 -6.33 2.28 -8.68
CA GLU A 68 -6.66 1.10 -7.88
C GLU A 68 -6.63 1.41 -6.37
N LEU A 69 -5.58 2.10 -5.91
CA LEU A 69 -5.46 2.47 -4.51
C LEU A 69 -6.58 3.40 -4.05
N ALA A 70 -6.94 4.41 -4.86
CA ALA A 70 -8.00 5.36 -4.55
C ALA A 70 -9.39 4.72 -4.54
N GLU A 71 -9.67 3.79 -5.46
CA GLU A 71 -10.98 3.13 -5.58
C GLU A 71 -11.21 2.04 -4.53
N ARG A 72 -10.15 1.32 -4.16
CA ARG A 72 -10.28 0.08 -3.37
C ARG A 72 -10.00 0.26 -1.88
N CYS A 73 -9.40 1.38 -1.46
CA CYS A 73 -9.01 1.60 -0.08
C CYS A 73 -9.92 2.62 0.62
N THR A 74 -10.42 2.27 1.80
CA THR A 74 -11.23 3.19 2.63
C THR A 74 -10.38 4.08 3.53
N LEU A 75 -9.14 3.68 3.78
CA LEU A 75 -8.14 4.39 4.56
C LEU A 75 -6.81 4.33 3.83
N ILE A 76 -6.15 5.48 3.66
CA ILE A 76 -4.88 5.59 2.98
C ILE A 76 -3.84 6.24 3.90
N PHE A 77 -2.71 5.56 4.10
CA PHE A 77 -1.56 6.07 4.84
C PHE A 77 -0.49 6.59 3.88
N PRO A 78 -0.27 7.91 3.81
CA PRO A 78 0.82 8.48 3.05
C PRO A 78 2.15 8.37 3.81
N VAL A 79 2.90 7.29 3.54
CA VAL A 79 4.17 6.95 4.23
C VAL A 79 5.37 7.28 3.35
N VAL A 80 5.56 8.57 3.09
CA VAL A 80 6.63 9.10 2.24
C VAL A 80 7.44 10.20 2.93
N PRO A 81 8.70 10.46 2.50
CA PRO A 81 9.49 11.55 3.04
C PRO A 81 8.76 12.90 2.92
N SER A 82 8.90 13.75 3.93
CA SER A 82 8.21 15.05 4.03
C SER A 82 8.43 15.94 2.80
N GLY A 83 9.65 15.97 2.26
CA GLY A 83 9.99 16.76 1.06
C GLY A 83 9.25 16.33 -0.21
N SER A 84 8.82 15.06 -0.29
CA SER A 84 8.10 14.52 -1.45
C SER A 84 6.59 14.45 -1.24
N PHE A 85 6.12 14.57 0.01
CA PHE A 85 4.73 14.38 0.39
C PHE A 85 3.77 15.25 -0.42
N ARG A 86 4.01 16.57 -0.47
CA ARG A 86 3.11 17.52 -1.14
C ARG A 86 2.96 17.22 -2.62
N ASN A 87 4.07 16.94 -3.31
CA ASN A 87 4.02 16.63 -4.74
C ASN A 87 3.26 15.33 -4.97
N MET A 88 3.51 14.32 -4.14
CA MET A 88 2.79 13.06 -4.25
C MET A 88 1.28 13.21 -4.02
N MET A 89 0.84 14.02 -3.06
CA MET A 89 -0.60 14.26 -2.88
C MET A 89 -1.24 15.01 -4.07
N ARG A 90 -0.46 15.83 -4.79
CA ARG A 90 -0.93 16.46 -6.04
C ARG A 90 -1.06 15.45 -7.17
N ASP A 91 -0.12 14.51 -7.28
CA ASP A 91 -0.18 13.44 -8.28
C ASP A 91 -1.39 12.51 -8.07
N PHE A 92 -1.96 12.51 -6.86
CA PHE A 92 -3.13 11.71 -6.47
C PHE A 92 -4.44 12.52 -6.51
N ALA A 93 -4.37 13.82 -6.77
CA ALA A 93 -5.54 14.67 -6.91
C ALA A 93 -6.15 14.52 -8.33
N PRO A 94 -7.48 14.68 -8.47
CA PRO A 94 -8.15 14.73 -9.77
C PRO A 94 -7.68 15.89 -10.67
#